data_AF-A0A7S3S0R4-F1
#
_entry.id   AF-A0A7S3S0R4-F1
#
_cell.length_a   1.000
_cell.length_b   1.000
_cell.length_c   1.000
_cell.angle_alpha   90.00
_cell.angle_beta   90.00
_cell.angle_gamma   90.00
#
_symmetry.space_group_name_H-M   'P 1'
#
loop_
_entity.id
_entity.type
_entity.pdbx_description
1 polymer ?
#
loop_
_entity_poly.entity_id
_entity_poly.type
_entity_poly.pdbx_seq_one_letter_code
_entity_poly.pdbx_strand_id
1 'polypeptide(L)'
;GGGGGGGGGGAAVSDEEVVAAAVADVMPGGAMSNYLRHACVAAVFGQTLFAHGAVDARTAGYVPDDSTRFCLPAAPQAGRMVDSVSEWVDALNGLLERGLADHAARPEWDAERATRGGEVLLALQNRDAMWGRSIVSNSYADGGCITTESAACVREAALADAEARADPSAFAAVASDPLDAGVAAWLLRGGIRRVRSVSVHFCCCLEPSRSRPGPF
;
A
#
# COMPACT_ATOMS: atom_id res chain seq x y z
N GLY A 1 59.14 21.83 2.09
CA GLY A 1 57.97 20.93 2.26
C GLY A 1 56.78 21.78 2.62
N GLY A 2 55.69 21.65 1.87
CA GLY A 2 54.45 22.39 2.11
C GLY A 2 53.37 21.79 1.22
N GLY A 3 52.89 20.62 1.62
CA GLY A 3 51.78 19.95 0.94
C GLY A 3 50.48 20.69 1.20
N GLY A 4 49.94 21.31 0.17
CA GLY A 4 48.58 21.84 0.16
C GLY A 4 47.60 20.67 0.07
N GLY A 5 47.04 20.29 1.23
CA GLY A 5 45.89 19.40 1.28
C GLY A 5 44.67 20.12 0.71
N GLY A 6 44.26 19.75 -0.49
CA GLY A 6 42.98 20.15 -1.07
C GLY A 6 41.84 19.49 -0.30
N GLY A 7 41.34 20.19 0.72
CA GLY A 7 40.08 19.85 1.36
C GLY A 7 38.95 20.09 0.35
N GLY A 8 38.39 19.02 -0.19
CA GLY A 8 37.18 19.08 -1.00
C GLY A 8 36.03 19.59 -0.14
N GLY A 9 35.72 20.88 -0.23
CA GLY A 9 34.51 21.45 0.32
C GLY A 9 33.32 20.90 -0.44
N GLY A 10 32.65 19.91 0.14
CA GLY A 10 31.32 19.52 -0.33
C GLY A 10 30.40 20.72 -0.16
N ALA A 11 29.85 21.21 -1.27
CA ALA A 11 28.82 22.24 -1.23
C ALA A 11 27.67 21.75 -0.35
N ALA A 12 27.16 22.63 0.51
CA ALA A 12 25.99 22.31 1.34
C ALA A 12 24.77 22.14 0.42
N VAL A 13 24.08 21.01 0.55
CA VAL A 13 22.85 20.71 -0.20
C VAL A 13 21.71 21.55 0.36
N SER A 14 20.98 22.26 -0.50
CA SER A 14 19.83 23.09 -0.09
C SER A 14 18.51 22.30 -0.08
N ASP A 15 17.51 22.81 0.64
CA ASP A 15 16.16 22.21 0.68
C ASP A 15 15.54 22.17 -0.72
N GLU A 16 15.78 23.20 -1.54
CA GLU A 16 15.32 23.25 -2.93
C GLU A 16 15.94 22.16 -3.80
N GLU A 17 17.22 21.86 -3.60
CA GLU A 17 17.90 20.77 -4.30
C GLU A 17 17.33 19.40 -3.91
N VAL A 18 17.02 19.21 -2.62
CA VAL A 18 16.36 17.98 -2.13
C VAL A 18 14.97 17.83 -2.72
N VAL A 19 14.16 18.90 -2.74
CA VAL A 19 12.81 18.86 -3.32
C VAL A 19 12.86 18.62 -4.82
N ALA A 20 13.76 19.29 -5.54
CA ALA A 20 13.93 19.10 -6.97
C ALA A 20 14.33 17.65 -7.30
N ALA A 21 15.23 17.04 -6.52
CA ALA A 21 15.61 15.64 -6.68
C ALA A 21 14.43 14.69 -6.42
N ALA A 22 13.67 14.91 -5.34
CA ALA A 22 12.50 14.08 -5.02
C ALA A 22 11.42 14.16 -6.12
N VAL A 23 11.17 15.36 -6.66
CA VAL A 23 10.25 15.54 -7.78
C VAL A 23 10.79 14.84 -9.03
N ALA A 24 12.07 14.99 -9.36
CA ALA A 24 12.68 14.33 -10.51
C ALA A 24 12.57 12.80 -10.45
N ASP A 25 12.66 12.20 -9.27
CA ASP A 25 12.53 10.76 -9.08
C ASP A 25 11.12 10.22 -9.39
N VAL A 26 10.07 10.99 -9.09
CA VAL A 26 8.68 10.57 -9.30
C VAL A 26 8.13 10.94 -10.68
N MET A 27 8.76 11.90 -11.37
CA MET A 27 8.41 12.27 -12.74
C MET A 27 8.74 11.15 -13.74
N PRO A 28 8.12 11.14 -14.94
CA PRO A 28 8.39 10.12 -15.96
C PRO A 28 9.88 9.98 -16.28
N GLY A 29 10.41 8.76 -16.12
CA GLY A 29 11.83 8.45 -16.34
C GLY A 29 12.70 8.55 -15.08
N GLY A 30 12.18 9.12 -13.99
CA GLY A 30 12.81 9.11 -12.68
C GLY A 30 12.90 7.71 -12.06
N ALA A 31 13.77 7.55 -11.07
CA ALA A 31 14.06 6.26 -10.46
C ALA A 31 12.81 5.62 -9.83
N MET A 32 12.02 6.41 -9.08
CA MET A 32 10.79 5.94 -8.43
C MET A 32 9.71 5.63 -9.47
N SER A 33 9.53 6.48 -10.48
CA SER A 33 8.59 6.24 -11.57
C SER A 33 8.88 4.92 -12.30
N ASN A 34 10.15 4.64 -12.60
CA ASN A 34 10.57 3.39 -13.25
C ASN A 34 10.41 2.19 -12.32
N TYR A 35 10.75 2.33 -11.02
CA TYR A 35 10.53 1.28 -10.03
C TYR A 35 9.05 0.86 -10.00
N LEU A 36 8.13 1.82 -9.88
CA LEU A 36 6.70 1.57 -9.85
C LEU A 36 6.17 0.94 -11.13
N ARG A 37 6.65 1.38 -12.30
CA ARG A 37 6.27 0.82 -13.60
C ARG A 37 6.63 -0.66 -13.76
N HIS A 38 7.69 -1.11 -13.09
CA HIS A 38 8.15 -2.50 -13.12
C HIS A 38 7.75 -3.30 -11.87
N ALA A 39 7.00 -2.69 -10.96
CA ALA A 39 6.53 -3.35 -9.75
C ALA A 39 5.33 -4.28 -10.04
N CYS A 40 5.08 -5.18 -9.10
CA CYS A 40 3.85 -5.96 -9.04
C CYS A 40 3.30 -5.85 -7.61
N VAL A 41 1.98 -5.80 -7.47
CA VAL A 41 1.31 -5.85 -6.15
C VAL A 41 1.49 -7.24 -5.54
N ALA A 42 1.34 -8.26 -6.39
CA ALA A 42 1.56 -9.65 -6.03
C ALA A 42 2.13 -10.43 -7.23
N ALA A 43 2.83 -11.52 -6.97
CA ALA A 43 3.38 -12.40 -8.01
C ALA A 43 3.39 -13.84 -7.55
N VAL A 44 3.15 -14.78 -8.48
CA VAL A 44 3.24 -16.22 -8.22
C VAL A 44 4.43 -16.78 -8.98
N PHE A 45 5.36 -17.41 -8.26
CA PHE A 45 6.47 -18.16 -8.84
C PHE A 45 6.40 -19.62 -8.38
N GLY A 46 6.06 -20.51 -9.32
CA GLY A 46 5.77 -21.91 -9.02
C GLY A 46 4.59 -22.03 -8.06
N GLN A 47 4.86 -22.53 -6.84
CA GLN A 47 3.85 -22.69 -5.78
C GLN A 47 4.00 -21.64 -4.66
N THR A 48 4.70 -20.54 -4.93
CA THR A 48 4.96 -19.49 -3.94
C THR A 48 4.28 -18.19 -4.37
N LEU A 49 3.43 -17.65 -3.51
CA LEU A 49 2.86 -16.30 -3.66
C LEU A 49 3.77 -15.30 -2.95
N PHE A 50 4.14 -14.24 -3.65
CA PHE A 50 4.79 -13.06 -3.11
C PHE A 50 3.78 -11.94 -3.09
N ALA A 51 3.54 -11.33 -1.94
CA ALA A 51 2.65 -10.19 -1.77
C ALA A 51 3.37 -9.12 -0.95
N HIS A 52 3.05 -7.85 -1.17
CA HIS A 52 3.72 -6.74 -0.49
C HIS A 52 3.49 -6.76 1.03
N GLY A 53 2.32 -7.20 1.47
CA GLY A 53 1.98 -7.43 2.86
C GLY A 53 1.53 -8.86 3.11
N ALA A 54 0.39 -8.97 3.78
CA ALA A 54 -0.22 -10.25 4.13
C ALA A 54 -1.55 -10.43 3.37
N VAL A 55 -1.91 -11.68 3.18
CA VAL A 55 -3.25 -12.06 2.70
C VAL A 55 -4.02 -12.53 3.92
N ASP A 56 -5.14 -11.88 4.20
CA ASP A 56 -6.05 -12.19 5.29
C ASP A 56 -7.48 -12.40 4.75
N ALA A 57 -8.41 -12.79 5.62
CA ALA A 57 -9.78 -13.11 5.22
C ALA A 57 -10.52 -11.93 4.56
N ARG A 58 -10.09 -10.69 4.79
CA ARG A 58 -10.72 -9.49 4.22
C ARG A 58 -10.16 -9.13 2.85
N THR A 59 -8.96 -9.60 2.52
CA THR A 59 -8.22 -9.26 1.31
C THR A 59 -8.17 -10.41 0.31
N ALA A 60 -8.22 -11.66 0.77
CA ALA A 60 -8.19 -12.85 -0.08
C ALA A 60 -9.31 -12.81 -1.12
N GLY A 61 -8.93 -12.75 -2.40
CA GLY A 61 -9.86 -12.70 -3.52
C GLY A 61 -10.55 -11.34 -3.73
N TYR A 62 -10.35 -10.35 -2.87
CA TYR A 62 -10.95 -9.02 -3.05
C TYR A 62 -10.13 -8.19 -4.05
N VAL A 63 -10.81 -7.61 -5.04
CA VAL A 63 -10.24 -6.70 -6.03
C VAL A 63 -11.02 -5.38 -5.96
N PRO A 64 -10.38 -4.25 -5.63
CA PRO A 64 -11.04 -2.94 -5.65
C PRO A 64 -11.43 -2.52 -7.07
N ASP A 65 -12.45 -1.67 -7.18
CA ASP A 65 -12.80 -1.03 -8.45
C ASP A 65 -11.92 0.20 -8.71
N ASP A 66 -11.79 0.60 -9.98
CA ASP A 66 -11.03 1.79 -10.39
C ASP A 66 -11.62 3.11 -9.82
N SER A 67 -12.87 3.08 -9.33
CA SER A 67 -13.50 4.20 -8.65
C SER A 67 -13.06 4.37 -7.19
N THR A 68 -12.28 3.44 -6.64
CA THR A 68 -11.80 3.52 -5.25
C THR A 68 -11.00 4.82 -5.05
N ARG A 69 -11.28 5.52 -3.96
CA ARG A 69 -10.67 6.80 -3.60
C ARG A 69 -9.81 6.68 -2.35
N PHE A 70 -8.78 7.52 -2.26
CA PHE A 70 -7.93 7.60 -1.09
C PHE A 70 -8.51 8.61 -0.10
N CYS A 71 -9.50 8.18 0.66
CA CYS A 71 -10.21 9.00 1.64
C CYS A 71 -10.62 8.15 2.85
N LEU A 72 -11.26 8.77 3.84
CA LEU A 72 -12.04 8.05 4.85
C LEU A 72 -13.46 7.90 4.30
N PRO A 73 -13.82 6.76 3.70
CA PRO A 73 -15.13 6.60 3.08
C PRO A 73 -16.23 6.52 4.15
N ALA A 74 -17.47 6.85 3.81
CA ALA A 74 -18.60 6.69 4.73
C ALA A 74 -19.15 5.25 4.79
N ALA A 75 -18.80 4.42 3.80
CA ALA A 75 -19.18 3.02 3.67
C ALA A 75 -18.07 2.26 2.94
N PRO A 76 -18.04 0.91 3.02
CA PRO A 76 -17.07 0.11 2.25
C PRO A 76 -17.13 0.46 0.76
N GLN A 77 -15.96 0.75 0.18
CA GLN A 77 -15.85 1.06 -1.25
C GLN A 77 -16.15 -0.17 -2.11
N ALA A 78 -16.55 0.08 -3.35
CA ALA A 78 -16.90 -0.96 -4.31
C ALA A 78 -15.69 -1.81 -4.73
N GLY A 79 -15.99 -3.04 -5.13
CA GLY A 79 -15.03 -4.02 -5.57
C GLY A 79 -15.72 -5.35 -5.82
N ARG A 80 -14.95 -6.33 -6.27
CA ARG A 80 -15.43 -7.67 -6.58
C ARG A 80 -14.60 -8.74 -5.89
N MET A 81 -15.24 -9.88 -5.62
CA MET A 81 -14.56 -11.09 -5.19
C MET A 81 -14.23 -11.95 -6.41
N VAL A 82 -13.05 -12.56 -6.41
CA VAL A 82 -12.64 -13.56 -7.39
C VAL A 82 -12.17 -14.81 -6.66
N ASP A 83 -12.50 -15.98 -7.22
CA ASP A 83 -12.22 -17.26 -6.58
C ASP A 83 -10.80 -17.77 -6.85
N SER A 84 -10.20 -17.37 -7.97
CA SER A 84 -8.88 -17.83 -8.39
C SER A 84 -7.78 -16.93 -7.84
N VAL A 85 -6.76 -17.54 -7.23
CA VAL A 85 -5.54 -16.82 -6.79
C VAL A 85 -4.84 -16.17 -7.99
N SER A 86 -4.80 -16.85 -9.15
CA SER A 86 -4.19 -16.28 -10.36
C SER A 86 -4.97 -15.07 -10.86
N GLU A 87 -6.32 -15.19 -10.93
CA GLU A 87 -7.16 -14.06 -11.35
C GLU A 87 -7.01 -12.88 -10.39
N TRP A 88 -6.93 -13.15 -9.08
CA TRP A 88 -6.71 -12.13 -8.08
C TRP A 88 -5.40 -11.38 -8.28
N VAL A 89 -4.30 -12.12 -8.49
CA VAL A 89 -2.97 -11.54 -8.75
C VAL A 89 -2.97 -10.72 -10.05
N ASP A 90 -3.52 -11.26 -11.13
CA ASP A 90 -3.61 -10.57 -12.43
C ASP A 90 -4.46 -9.30 -12.32
N ALA A 91 -5.58 -9.36 -11.60
CA ALA A 91 -6.46 -8.22 -11.41
C ALA A 91 -5.81 -7.10 -10.57
N LEU A 92 -5.06 -7.46 -9.52
CA LEU A 92 -4.32 -6.48 -8.70
C LEU A 92 -3.19 -5.81 -9.48
N ASN A 93 -2.43 -6.57 -10.28
CA ASN A 93 -1.39 -6.02 -11.13
C ASN A 93 -1.97 -5.16 -12.27
N GLY A 94 -3.10 -5.56 -12.85
CA GLY A 94 -3.81 -4.70 -13.81
C GLY A 94 -4.33 -3.41 -13.17
N LEU A 95 -4.73 -3.44 -11.90
CA LEU A 95 -5.12 -2.25 -11.14
C LEU A 95 -3.93 -1.32 -10.86
N LEU A 96 -2.73 -1.89 -10.60
CA LEU A 96 -1.48 -1.12 -10.55
C LEU A 96 -1.22 -0.37 -11.86
N GLU A 97 -1.27 -1.06 -13.00
CA GLU A 97 -1.04 -0.45 -14.32
C GLU A 97 -2.03 0.68 -14.60
N ARG A 98 -3.33 0.45 -14.37
CA ARG A 98 -4.37 1.47 -14.57
C ARG A 98 -4.23 2.64 -13.61
N GLY A 99 -3.90 2.39 -12.34
CA GLY A 99 -3.67 3.44 -11.35
C GLY A 99 -2.45 4.31 -11.67
N LEU A 100 -1.37 3.71 -12.18
CA LEU A 100 -0.19 4.47 -12.64
C LEU A 100 -0.51 5.28 -13.89
N ALA A 101 -1.29 4.74 -14.82
CA ALA A 101 -1.74 5.46 -16.00
C ALA A 101 -2.65 6.65 -15.63
N ASP A 102 -3.57 6.46 -14.69
CA ASP A 102 -4.44 7.52 -14.16
C ASP A 102 -3.62 8.63 -13.46
N HIS A 103 -2.62 8.25 -12.66
CA HIS A 103 -1.68 9.21 -12.06
C HIS A 103 -0.91 10.00 -13.13
N ALA A 104 -0.38 9.33 -14.16
CA ALA A 104 0.33 10.01 -15.23
C ALA A 104 -0.57 10.99 -16.01
N ALA A 105 -1.86 10.69 -16.15
CA ALA A 105 -2.82 11.56 -16.82
C ALA A 105 -3.29 12.74 -15.95
N ARG A 106 -3.38 12.55 -14.63
CA ARG A 106 -3.86 13.55 -13.65
C ARG A 106 -2.96 13.59 -12.41
N PRO A 107 -1.69 14.01 -12.54
CA PRO A 107 -0.73 13.93 -11.43
C PRO A 107 -1.06 14.90 -10.29
N GLU A 108 -1.73 15.99 -10.62
CA GLU A 108 -2.13 17.04 -9.69
C GLU A 108 -3.55 16.83 -9.17
N TRP A 109 -3.83 17.47 -8.03
CA TRP A 109 -5.19 17.63 -7.55
C TRP A 109 -5.99 18.51 -8.51
N ASP A 110 -7.28 18.22 -8.65
CA ASP A 110 -8.22 19.15 -9.29
C ASP A 110 -8.32 20.48 -8.50
N ALA A 111 -9.03 21.45 -9.09
CA ALA A 111 -9.17 22.79 -8.52
C ALA A 111 -9.83 22.75 -7.13
N GLU A 112 -10.76 21.82 -6.94
CA GLU A 112 -11.50 21.59 -5.70
C GLU A 112 -10.69 20.79 -4.65
N ARG A 113 -9.54 20.24 -5.03
CA ARG A 113 -8.73 19.30 -4.23
C ARG A 113 -9.53 18.08 -3.75
N ALA A 114 -10.46 17.63 -4.58
CA ALA A 114 -11.33 16.50 -4.33
C ALA A 114 -10.76 15.19 -4.88
N THR A 115 -10.11 15.22 -6.04
CA THR A 115 -9.52 14.02 -6.66
C THR A 115 -8.18 14.30 -7.33
N ARG A 116 -7.38 13.24 -7.49
CA ARG A 116 -6.21 13.20 -8.37
C ARG A 116 -6.09 11.82 -9.01
N GLY A 117 -5.14 11.68 -9.91
CA GLY A 117 -4.80 10.40 -10.50
C GLY A 117 -4.05 9.47 -9.53
N GLY A 118 -4.34 8.17 -9.60
CA GLY A 118 -3.64 7.13 -8.83
C GLY A 118 -4.20 6.90 -7.42
N GLU A 119 -5.37 7.45 -7.11
CA GLU A 119 -6.02 7.29 -5.79
C GLU A 119 -6.29 5.84 -5.43
N VAL A 120 -6.62 4.99 -6.41
CA VAL A 120 -6.84 3.55 -6.19
C VAL A 120 -5.60 2.88 -5.58
N LEU A 121 -4.40 3.30 -5.96
CA LEU A 121 -3.13 2.76 -5.46
C LEU A 121 -2.83 3.26 -4.05
N LEU A 122 -3.10 4.53 -3.80
CA LEU A 122 -2.97 5.13 -2.47
C LEU A 122 -3.96 4.51 -1.49
N ALA A 123 -5.17 4.22 -1.95
CA ALA A 123 -6.17 3.51 -1.17
C ALA A 123 -5.73 2.08 -0.89
N LEU A 124 -5.26 1.33 -1.90
CA LEU A 124 -4.89 -0.08 -1.76
C LEU A 124 -3.83 -0.35 -0.65
N GLN A 125 -2.98 0.62 -0.35
CA GLN A 125 -1.98 0.56 0.73
C GLN A 125 -2.48 1.05 2.09
N ASN A 126 -3.70 1.59 2.17
CA ASN A 126 -4.25 2.20 3.36
C ASN A 126 -5.50 1.43 3.84
N ARG A 127 -5.40 0.90 5.06
CA ARG A 127 -6.45 0.03 5.62
C ARG A 127 -7.75 0.78 5.92
N ASP A 128 -7.67 2.07 6.22
CA ASP A 128 -8.84 2.90 6.53
C ASP A 128 -9.63 3.19 5.24
N ALA A 129 -8.92 3.63 4.19
CA ALA A 129 -9.49 3.85 2.87
C ALA A 129 -10.12 2.58 2.28
N MET A 130 -9.58 1.42 2.62
CA MET A 130 -10.04 0.11 2.14
C MET A 130 -11.01 -0.60 3.09
N TRP A 131 -11.46 0.04 4.17
CA TRP A 131 -12.37 -0.58 5.14
C TRP A 131 -11.87 -1.94 5.67
N GLY A 132 -10.57 -2.01 5.97
CA GLY A 132 -9.92 -3.24 6.41
C GLY A 132 -9.38 -4.14 5.28
N ARG A 133 -9.58 -3.81 4.00
CA ARG A 133 -9.20 -4.66 2.84
C ARG A 133 -7.91 -4.21 2.14
N SER A 134 -6.91 -3.76 2.90
CA SER A 134 -5.60 -3.39 2.37
C SER A 134 -4.70 -4.61 2.24
N ILE A 135 -4.04 -4.78 1.09
CA ILE A 135 -3.04 -5.85 0.87
C ILE A 135 -1.68 -5.55 1.51
N VAL A 136 -1.51 -4.35 2.06
CA VAL A 136 -0.33 -3.93 2.81
C VAL A 136 -0.57 -4.19 4.29
N SER A 137 0.32 -4.99 4.89
CA SER A 137 0.24 -5.34 6.31
C SER A 137 0.85 -4.22 7.16
N ASN A 138 0.02 -3.56 7.97
CA ASN A 138 0.45 -2.45 8.85
C ASN A 138 1.42 -2.89 9.96
N SER A 139 1.44 -4.18 10.32
CA SER A 139 2.14 -4.72 11.49
C SER A 139 3.56 -5.22 11.20
N TYR A 140 4.16 -4.91 10.04
CA TYR A 140 5.62 -5.06 9.89
C TYR A 140 6.39 -3.85 10.44
N ALA A 141 5.74 -2.69 10.57
CA ALA A 141 6.38 -1.47 11.04
C ALA A 141 6.58 -1.42 12.57
N ASP A 142 5.85 -2.23 13.33
CA ASP A 142 5.94 -2.30 14.81
C ASP A 142 6.94 -3.37 15.32
N GLY A 143 7.52 -4.18 14.42
CA GLY A 143 8.46 -5.25 14.76
C GLY A 143 7.84 -6.40 15.57
N GLY A 144 6.50 -6.48 15.63
CA GLY A 144 5.77 -7.45 16.44
C GLY A 144 5.69 -8.85 15.83
N CYS A 145 5.71 -9.88 16.68
CA CYS A 145 5.37 -11.23 16.26
C CYS A 145 3.84 -11.36 16.13
N ILE A 146 3.32 -11.30 14.90
CA ILE A 146 1.88 -11.31 14.62
C ILE A 146 1.20 -12.68 14.80
N THR A 147 1.98 -13.73 15.06
CA THR A 147 1.54 -15.12 15.13
C THR A 147 1.43 -15.68 16.55
N THR A 148 1.67 -14.88 17.60
CA THR A 148 1.46 -15.34 18.98
C THR A 148 -0.02 -15.31 19.36
N GLU A 149 -0.40 -16.08 20.38
CA GLU A 149 -1.76 -16.02 20.95
C GLU A 149 -2.12 -14.61 21.46
N SER A 150 -1.15 -13.90 22.05
CA SER A 150 -1.35 -12.51 22.49
C SER A 150 -1.63 -11.58 21.31
N ALA A 151 -0.91 -11.72 20.20
CA ALA A 151 -1.15 -10.93 18.99
C ALA A 151 -2.50 -11.28 18.34
N ALA A 152 -2.91 -12.54 18.39
CA ALA A 152 -4.23 -12.97 17.94
C ALA A 152 -5.35 -12.29 18.75
N CYS A 153 -5.28 -12.33 20.09
CA CYS A 153 -6.26 -11.69 20.97
C CYS A 153 -6.38 -10.17 20.71
N VAL A 154 -5.24 -9.48 20.56
CA VAL A 154 -5.23 -8.04 20.24
C VAL A 154 -5.85 -7.76 18.87
N ARG A 155 -5.51 -8.56 17.85
CA ARG A 155 -6.07 -8.43 16.50
C ARG A 155 -7.58 -8.65 16.50
N GLU A 156 -8.06 -9.69 17.16
CA GLU A 156 -9.48 -10.03 17.25
C GLU A 156 -10.27 -8.93 17.97
N ALA A 157 -9.75 -8.42 19.09
CA ALA A 157 -10.36 -7.32 19.81
C ALA A 157 -10.43 -6.03 18.97
N ALA A 158 -9.34 -5.68 18.28
CA ALA A 158 -9.30 -4.51 17.39
C ALA A 158 -10.28 -4.66 16.22
N LEU A 159 -10.40 -5.87 15.67
CA LEU A 159 -11.35 -6.14 14.59
C LEU A 159 -12.79 -6.01 15.07
N ALA A 160 -13.12 -6.58 16.23
CA ALA A 160 -14.45 -6.48 16.82
C ALA A 160 -14.83 -5.01 17.12
N ASP A 161 -13.91 -4.21 17.65
CA ASP A 161 -14.12 -2.76 17.85
C ASP A 161 -14.38 -2.04 16.52
N ALA A 162 -13.57 -2.32 15.49
CA ALA A 162 -13.73 -1.70 14.17
C ALA A 162 -15.07 -2.04 13.51
N GLU A 163 -15.51 -3.28 13.62
CA GLU A 163 -16.82 -3.72 13.12
C GLU A 163 -17.98 -3.10 13.90
N ALA A 164 -17.86 -2.98 15.23
CA ALA A 164 -18.89 -2.39 16.07
C ALA A 164 -19.06 -0.88 15.83
N ARG A 165 -17.94 -0.16 15.60
CA ARG A 165 -17.95 1.28 15.36
C ARG A 165 -18.44 1.67 13.97
N ALA A 166 -18.38 0.75 13.01
CA ALA A 166 -18.68 1.02 11.59
C ALA A 166 -17.95 2.25 11.04
N ASP A 167 -16.70 2.44 11.47
CA ASP A 167 -15.85 3.59 11.19
C ASP A 167 -14.58 3.12 10.47
N PRO A 168 -14.25 3.65 9.27
CA PRO A 168 -13.06 3.24 8.53
C PRO A 168 -11.77 3.43 9.33
N SER A 169 -11.68 4.47 10.17
CA SER A 169 -10.47 4.78 10.94
C SER A 169 -10.14 3.74 12.02
N ALA A 170 -11.13 2.95 12.45
CA ALA A 170 -10.91 1.90 13.42
C ALA A 170 -10.10 0.73 12.83
N PHE A 171 -10.06 0.59 11.50
CA PHE A 171 -9.27 -0.44 10.84
C PHE A 171 -7.75 -0.16 10.84
N ALA A 172 -7.32 1.06 11.20
CA ALA A 172 -5.91 1.42 11.35
C ALA A 172 -5.17 0.51 12.35
N ALA A 173 -5.86 0.13 13.43
CA ALA A 173 -5.32 -0.70 14.51
C ALA A 173 -5.38 -2.21 14.21
N VAL A 174 -6.02 -2.62 13.11
CA VAL A 174 -6.26 -4.03 12.82
C VAL A 174 -5.11 -4.59 11.99
N ALA A 175 -4.33 -5.49 12.59
CA ALA A 175 -3.31 -6.28 11.91
C ALA A 175 -3.93 -7.37 11.02
N SER A 176 -3.24 -7.75 9.95
CA SER A 176 -3.62 -8.90 9.13
C SER A 176 -3.38 -10.22 9.88
N ASP A 177 -4.19 -11.24 9.57
CA ASP A 177 -4.04 -12.60 10.08
C ASP A 177 -3.43 -13.52 9.02
N PRO A 178 -2.11 -13.82 9.09
CA PRO A 178 -1.48 -14.73 8.14
C PRO A 178 -1.79 -16.21 8.42
N LEU A 179 -2.44 -16.54 9.54
CA LEU A 179 -2.75 -17.91 9.96
C LEU A 179 -4.22 -18.30 9.71
N ASP A 180 -5.00 -17.45 9.04
CA ASP A 180 -6.40 -17.73 8.73
C ASP A 180 -6.55 -19.04 7.92
N ALA A 181 -7.33 -19.98 8.46
CA ALA A 181 -7.50 -21.30 7.86
C ALA A 181 -8.29 -21.26 6.54
N GLY A 182 -9.21 -20.32 6.39
CA GLY A 182 -9.98 -20.12 5.16
C GLY A 182 -9.10 -19.59 4.02
N VAL A 183 -8.24 -18.61 4.33
CA VAL A 183 -7.22 -18.09 3.41
C VAL A 183 -6.23 -19.18 3.04
N ALA A 184 -5.72 -19.95 4.01
CA ALA A 184 -4.83 -21.06 3.74
C ALA A 184 -5.47 -22.09 2.79
N ALA A 185 -6.74 -22.44 3.02
CA ALA A 185 -7.48 -23.34 2.14
C ALA A 185 -7.69 -22.77 0.73
N TRP A 186 -7.97 -21.48 0.62
CA TRP A 186 -8.11 -20.77 -0.66
C TRP A 186 -6.80 -20.80 -1.46
N LEU A 187 -5.68 -20.47 -0.81
CA LEU A 187 -4.34 -20.53 -1.40
C LEU A 187 -3.97 -21.94 -1.87
N LEU A 188 -4.24 -22.96 -1.05
CA LEU A 188 -3.96 -24.36 -1.37
C LEU A 188 -4.77 -24.84 -2.58
N ARG A 189 -6.04 -24.44 -2.71
CA ARG A 189 -6.86 -24.73 -3.91
C ARG A 189 -6.28 -24.07 -5.16
N GLY A 190 -5.71 -22.88 -5.02
CA GLY A 190 -4.97 -22.18 -6.09
C GLY A 190 -3.57 -22.74 -6.38
N GLY A 191 -3.16 -23.85 -5.75
CA GLY A 191 -1.85 -24.46 -5.94
C GLY A 191 -0.70 -23.79 -5.17
N ILE A 192 -0.99 -22.81 -4.33
CA ILE A 192 0.00 -22.11 -3.51
C ILE A 192 0.29 -22.91 -2.24
N ARG A 193 1.58 -23.12 -1.98
CA ARG A 193 2.11 -23.85 -0.82
C ARG A 193 2.87 -22.96 0.16
N ARG A 194 3.28 -21.78 -0.30
CA ARG A 194 4.07 -20.82 0.49
C ARG A 194 3.63 -19.40 0.17
N VAL A 195 3.54 -18.56 1.19
CA VAL A 195 3.36 -17.12 1.05
C VAL A 195 4.60 -16.42 1.60
N ARG A 196 5.10 -15.44 0.86
CA ARG A 196 6.20 -14.57 1.29
C ARG A 196 5.71 -13.13 1.24
N SER A 197 5.67 -12.49 2.40
CA SER A 197 5.53 -11.03 2.47
C SER A 197 6.84 -10.42 2.01
N VAL A 198 6.77 -9.48 1.07
CA VAL A 198 7.91 -8.72 0.58
C VAL A 198 7.75 -7.30 1.08
N SER A 199 8.31 -7.03 2.25
CA SER A 199 8.37 -5.67 2.79
C SER A 199 9.36 -4.85 1.97
N VAL A 200 8.90 -4.15 0.95
CA VAL A 200 9.62 -2.98 0.42
C VAL A 200 8.90 -1.77 0.96
N HIS A 201 9.58 -0.80 1.55
CA HIS A 201 8.92 0.42 2.03
C HIS A 201 8.31 1.16 0.82
N PHE A 202 7.00 1.04 0.58
CA PHE A 202 6.24 1.87 -0.36
C PHE A 202 5.90 3.27 0.23
N CYS A 203 6.58 3.64 1.30
CA CYS A 203 6.23 4.76 2.16
C CYS A 203 6.48 6.11 1.45
N CYS A 204 5.39 6.82 1.15
CA CYS A 204 5.29 8.29 1.07
C CYS A 204 5.75 9.07 -0.19
N CYS A 205 6.11 8.46 -1.32
CA CYS A 205 6.58 9.25 -2.47
C CYS A 205 5.50 10.06 -3.23
N LEU A 206 4.22 9.99 -2.86
CA LEU A 206 3.13 10.70 -3.56
C LEU A 206 2.46 11.80 -2.72
N GLU A 207 2.91 12.08 -1.50
CA GLU A 207 2.40 13.21 -0.71
C GLU A 207 3.44 14.32 -0.60
N PRO A 208 3.29 15.45 -1.33
CA PRO A 208 3.93 16.67 -0.91
C PRO A 208 3.24 17.14 0.38
N SER A 209 4.04 17.27 1.43
CA SER A 209 3.64 17.81 2.73
C SER A 209 2.93 19.16 2.58
N ARG A 210 1.73 19.28 3.17
CA ARG A 210 1.32 20.38 4.07
C ARG A 210 -0.07 20.12 4.66
N SER A 211 -0.12 20.27 5.97
CA SER A 211 -1.27 20.39 6.88
C SER A 211 -2.57 20.89 6.24
N ARG A 212 -3.67 20.16 6.47
CA ARG A 212 -5.02 20.72 6.41
C ARG A 212 -5.12 21.91 7.38
N PRO A 213 -5.60 23.09 6.96
CA PRO A 213 -6.19 24.02 7.89
C PRO A 213 -7.56 23.45 8.28
N GLY A 214 -7.72 23.03 9.53
CA GLY A 214 -9.03 22.78 10.10
C GLY A 214 -9.76 24.12 10.32
N PRO A 215 -11.10 24.15 10.29
CA PRO A 215 -11.86 25.33 10.64
C PRO A 215 -12.04 25.39 12.16
N PHE A 216 -11.34 26.31 12.82
CA PHE A 216 -11.80 27.07 14.00
C PHE A 216 -10.95 28.34 14.11
#